data_AF-A0A7K4LYM2-F1
#
_entry.id   AF-A0A7K4LYM2-F1
#
_cell.length_a   1.000
_cell.length_b   1.000
_cell.length_c   1.000
_cell.angle_alpha   90.00
_cell.angle_beta   90.00
_cell.angle_gamma   90.00
#
_symmetry.space_group_name_H-M   'P 1'
#
loop_
_entity.id
_entity.type
_entity.pdbx_description
1 polymer ?
#
loop_
_entity_poly.entity_id
_entity_poly.type
_entity_poly.pdbx_seq_one_letter_code
_entity_poly.pdbx_strand_id
1 'polypeptide(L)'
;RGGLAQVERIERRCLELFGRDYRYSVIANAHGEVCAHYPRHIVLLERDAARDTFESTVQVGKLQDLINRSKMARCRGRFVCPVILYKGKHICRSATLAGWGELYGRTGYNYIFSGGSDDAWADAEDVSEEDSAFRNADSQLFDKVRGHDIKLLRYLSVRYICDLMVENKKVKFGLNVTSSEKVDKAQRYADFTLLSIPYPGCEFFREYKDRDYTAEGLIFNWKQDYVDAPLSIPVSLTQSLNIDWSEYQSWDLVQQTQNYLKLLISIINSDDDSGLLVHCISGWDRTPLFISLLRLSLWA
;
A
#
# COMPACT_ATOMS: atom_id res chain seq x y z
N ARG A 1 -14.00 -24.54 17.59
CA ARG A 1 -15.14 -23.63 17.89
C ARG A 1 -14.71 -22.37 18.67
N GLY A 2 -13.74 -22.41 19.60
CA GLY A 2 -13.31 -21.22 20.35
C GLY A 2 -12.61 -20.11 19.55
N GLY A 3 -11.85 -20.44 18.49
CA GLY A 3 -11.12 -19.44 17.69
C GLY A 3 -12.03 -18.48 16.90
N LEU A 4 -13.17 -18.96 16.38
CA LEU A 4 -14.09 -18.13 15.60
C LEU A 4 -14.76 -17.06 16.48
N ALA A 5 -15.19 -17.45 17.67
CA ALA A 5 -15.80 -16.54 18.66
C ALA A 5 -14.80 -15.48 19.15
N GLN A 6 -13.52 -15.84 19.29
CA GLN A 6 -12.47 -14.87 19.64
C GLN A 6 -12.24 -13.84 18.53
N VAL A 7 -12.19 -14.28 17.26
CA VAL A 7 -12.05 -13.38 16.11
C VAL A 7 -13.21 -12.40 16.03
N GLU A 8 -14.45 -12.89 16.14
CA GLU A 8 -15.64 -12.04 16.12
C GLU A 8 -15.66 -11.00 17.24
N ARG A 9 -15.18 -11.37 18.44
CA ARG A 9 -15.04 -10.45 19.57
C ARG A 9 -14.03 -9.33 19.27
N ILE A 10 -12.89 -9.67 18.67
CA ILE A 10 -11.87 -8.68 18.29
C ILE A 10 -12.42 -7.77 17.19
N GLU A 11 -13.05 -8.32 16.16
CA GLU A 11 -13.64 -7.55 15.06
C GLU A 11 -14.70 -6.58 15.57
N ARG A 12 -15.61 -7.04 16.43
CA ARG A 12 -16.61 -6.17 17.07
C ARG A 12 -15.95 -5.04 17.86
N ARG A 13 -14.90 -5.35 18.63
CA ARG A 13 -14.17 -4.34 19.39
C ARG A 13 -13.49 -3.31 18.48
N CYS A 14 -12.91 -3.74 17.37
CA CYS A 14 -12.34 -2.82 16.38
C CYS A 14 -13.41 -1.89 15.81
N LEU A 15 -14.58 -2.42 15.43
CA LEU A 15 -15.70 -1.64 14.92
C LEU A 15 -16.25 -0.64 15.96
N GLU A 16 -16.33 -1.04 17.23
CA GLU A 16 -16.67 -0.11 18.33
C GLU A 16 -15.66 1.03 18.46
N LEU A 17 -14.36 0.73 18.37
CA LEU A 17 -13.31 1.74 18.45
C LEU A 17 -13.34 2.68 17.24
N PHE A 18 -13.51 2.17 16.02
CA PHE A 18 -13.73 3.01 14.84
C PHE A 18 -14.95 3.92 15.02
N GLY A 19 -16.03 3.42 15.62
CA GLY A 19 -17.26 4.19 15.87
C GLY A 19 -17.14 5.30 16.90
N ARG A 20 -16.06 5.30 17.71
CA ARG A 20 -15.77 6.43 18.62
C ARG A 20 -15.16 7.61 17.87
N ASP A 21 -14.37 7.32 16.84
CA ASP A 21 -13.59 8.32 16.13
C ASP A 21 -14.23 8.73 14.80
N TYR A 22 -15.03 7.85 14.20
CA TYR A 22 -15.55 8.00 12.84
C TYR A 22 -16.99 7.55 12.70
N ARG A 23 -17.71 8.21 11.79
CA ARG A 23 -18.80 7.56 11.08
C ARG A 23 -18.20 6.74 9.95
N TYR A 24 -18.60 5.49 9.85
CA TYR A 24 -18.03 4.56 8.88
C TYR A 24 -19.09 3.65 8.28
N SER A 25 -18.78 3.15 7.10
CA SER A 25 -19.45 2.03 6.45
C SER A 25 -18.54 0.80 6.45
N VAL A 26 -19.12 -0.39 6.24
CA VAL A 26 -18.36 -1.64 6.21
C VAL A 26 -18.63 -2.37 4.90
N ILE A 27 -17.56 -2.70 4.18
CA ILE A 27 -17.61 -3.66 3.08
C ILE A 27 -17.40 -5.06 3.68
N ALA A 28 -18.35 -5.96 3.43
CA ALA A 28 -18.21 -7.36 3.74
C ALA A 28 -17.14 -7.99 2.84
N ASN A 29 -16.13 -8.58 3.45
CA ASN A 29 -15.08 -9.34 2.80
C ASN A 29 -15.15 -10.79 3.30
N ALA A 30 -16.36 -11.37 3.23
CA ALA A 30 -16.59 -12.76 3.60
C ALA A 30 -15.68 -13.66 2.76
N HIS A 31 -15.06 -14.64 3.41
CA HIS A 31 -14.13 -15.58 2.76
C HIS A 31 -12.96 -14.97 1.96
N GLY A 32 -12.71 -13.65 2.08
CA GLY A 32 -11.63 -12.98 1.36
C GLY A 32 -11.95 -12.62 -0.10
N GLU A 33 -13.22 -12.58 -0.51
CA GLU A 33 -13.65 -12.32 -1.90
C GLU A 33 -13.15 -10.98 -2.46
N VAL A 34 -13.09 -9.95 -1.61
CA VAL A 34 -12.51 -8.65 -1.97
C VAL A 34 -10.99 -8.72 -1.89
N CYS A 35 -10.47 -9.21 -0.76
CA CYS A 35 -9.04 -9.47 -0.56
C CYS A 35 -8.83 -10.47 0.58
N ALA A 36 -8.28 -11.65 0.30
CA ALA A 36 -7.96 -12.67 1.31
C ALA A 36 -6.92 -12.23 2.36
N HIS A 37 -6.24 -11.11 2.12
CA HIS A 37 -5.23 -10.55 3.02
C HIS A 37 -5.69 -9.29 3.76
N TYR A 38 -6.97 -8.93 3.65
CA TYR A 38 -7.64 -7.92 4.47
C TYR A 38 -8.66 -8.55 5.42
N PRO A 39 -9.05 -7.85 6.50
CA PRO A 39 -10.04 -8.35 7.46
C PRO A 39 -11.39 -8.67 6.82
N ARG A 40 -12.23 -9.44 7.53
CA ARG A 40 -13.60 -9.78 7.07
C ARG A 40 -14.51 -8.54 6.99
N HIS A 41 -14.19 -7.52 7.77
CA HIS A 41 -14.88 -6.24 7.79
C HIS A 41 -13.89 -5.15 7.36
N ILE A 42 -14.07 -4.64 6.14
CA ILE A 42 -13.25 -3.53 5.62
C ILE A 42 -13.99 -2.23 5.92
N VAL A 43 -13.43 -1.44 6.83
CA VAL A 43 -14.02 -0.19 7.31
C VAL A 43 -13.72 0.93 6.32
N LEU A 44 -14.75 1.66 5.89
CA LEU A 44 -14.65 2.85 5.05
C LEU A 44 -15.04 4.08 5.86
N LEU A 45 -14.14 5.05 5.96
CA LEU A 45 -14.30 6.23 6.81
C LEU A 45 -15.06 7.33 6.05
N GLU A 46 -16.25 7.70 6.55
CA GLU A 46 -17.13 8.70 5.91
C GLU A 46 -16.92 10.10 6.48
N ARG A 47 -16.76 10.22 7.80
CA ARG A 47 -16.54 11.51 8.46
C ARG A 47 -15.89 11.31 9.82
N ASP A 48 -15.15 12.32 10.25
CA ASP A 48 -14.64 12.44 11.61
C ASP A 48 -15.82 12.69 12.56
N ALA A 49 -15.96 11.88 13.61
CA ALA A 49 -17.07 11.99 14.55
C ALA A 49 -16.96 13.20 15.48
N ALA A 50 -15.74 13.68 15.74
CA ALA A 50 -15.48 14.77 16.67
C ALA A 50 -15.52 16.16 16.00
N ARG A 51 -15.38 16.22 14.68
CA ARG A 51 -15.24 17.45 13.90
C ARG A 51 -16.27 17.46 12.78
N ASP A 52 -17.50 17.83 13.13
CA ASP A 52 -18.69 17.92 12.23
C ASP A 52 -18.49 18.86 11.01
N THR A 53 -17.31 19.47 10.84
CA THR A 53 -16.96 20.36 9.74
C THR A 53 -16.23 19.69 8.57
N PHE A 54 -15.68 18.47 8.73
CA PHE A 54 -14.91 17.80 7.67
C PHE A 54 -15.57 16.49 7.23
N GLU A 55 -16.46 16.59 6.23
CA GLU A 55 -17.06 15.42 5.58
C GLU A 55 -16.11 14.83 4.54
N SER A 56 -15.98 13.50 4.50
CA SER A 56 -15.35 12.86 3.35
C SER A 56 -16.27 12.99 2.15
N THR A 57 -15.72 13.44 1.02
CA THR A 57 -16.43 13.49 -0.27
C THR A 57 -16.68 12.10 -0.90
N VAL A 58 -16.28 11.05 -0.18
CA VAL A 58 -16.25 9.67 -0.67
C VAL A 58 -17.61 9.00 -0.52
N GLN A 59 -18.17 8.60 -1.66
CA GLN A 59 -19.39 7.81 -1.74
C GLN A 59 -19.04 6.33 -1.65
N VAL A 60 -19.58 5.65 -0.65
CA VAL A 60 -19.27 4.24 -0.32
C VAL A 60 -19.46 3.31 -1.51
N GLY A 61 -20.59 3.40 -2.23
CA GLY A 61 -20.87 2.54 -3.39
C GLY A 61 -19.84 2.73 -4.52
N LYS A 62 -19.49 3.98 -4.84
CA LYS A 62 -18.48 4.30 -5.85
C LYS A 62 -17.08 3.84 -5.41
N LEU A 63 -16.74 3.99 -4.13
CA LEU A 63 -15.48 3.48 -3.60
C LEU A 63 -15.39 1.96 -3.74
N GLN A 64 -16.46 1.24 -3.39
CA GLN A 64 -16.52 -0.22 -3.51
C GLN A 64 -16.32 -0.68 -4.96
N ASP A 65 -16.93 0.01 -5.93
CA ASP A 65 -16.72 -0.27 -7.36
C ASP A 65 -15.26 -0.06 -7.79
N LEU A 66 -14.64 1.03 -7.33
CA LEU A 66 -13.24 1.34 -7.62
C LEU A 66 -12.29 0.31 -6.99
N ILE A 67 -12.57 -0.12 -5.75
CA ILE A 67 -11.82 -1.20 -5.07
C ILE A 67 -11.91 -2.50 -5.89
N ASN A 68 -13.11 -2.91 -6.28
CA ASN A 68 -13.31 -4.15 -7.03
C ASN A 68 -12.57 -4.15 -8.38
N ARG A 69 -12.45 -3.00 -9.04
CA ARG A 69 -11.73 -2.87 -10.31
C ARG A 69 -10.21 -2.74 -10.13
N SER A 70 -9.73 -2.22 -9.00
CA SER A 70 -8.30 -1.97 -8.75
C SER A 70 -7.62 -3.07 -7.94
N LYS A 71 -8.36 -4.01 -7.33
CA LYS A 71 -7.81 -5.03 -6.43
C LYS A 71 -6.68 -5.87 -6.99
N MET A 72 -6.58 -5.99 -8.31
CA MET A 72 -5.53 -6.76 -8.99
C MET A 72 -4.21 -6.00 -9.15
N ALA A 73 -4.21 -4.67 -8.95
CA ALA A 73 -3.04 -3.86 -9.21
C ALA A 73 -1.92 -4.06 -8.18
N ARG A 74 -2.25 -4.39 -6.93
CA ARG A 74 -1.26 -4.46 -5.85
C ARG A 74 -1.00 -5.88 -5.41
N CYS A 75 0.22 -6.12 -4.93
CA CYS A 75 0.65 -7.44 -4.48
C CYS A 75 -0.31 -7.97 -3.39
N ARG A 76 -0.58 -9.27 -3.41
CA ARG A 76 -1.55 -9.96 -2.54
C ARG A 76 -2.98 -9.43 -2.65
N GLY A 77 -3.29 -8.69 -3.71
CA GLY A 77 -4.58 -8.03 -3.88
C GLY A 77 -4.84 -6.94 -2.83
N ARG A 78 -3.80 -6.46 -2.14
CA ARG A 78 -3.91 -5.49 -1.05
C ARG A 78 -3.97 -4.09 -1.63
N PHE A 79 -5.15 -3.79 -2.16
CA PHE A 79 -5.50 -2.52 -2.78
C PHE A 79 -5.37 -1.34 -1.81
N VAL A 80 -5.43 -0.12 -2.34
CA VAL A 80 -5.39 1.11 -1.55
C VAL A 80 -6.61 1.20 -0.64
N CYS A 81 -6.41 1.03 0.66
CA CYS A 81 -7.47 1.11 1.66
C CYS A 81 -7.28 2.37 2.52
N PRO A 82 -8.27 3.28 2.59
CA PRO A 82 -8.25 4.36 3.57
C PRO A 82 -8.37 3.76 4.98
N VAL A 83 -7.53 4.21 5.91
CA VAL A 83 -7.47 3.66 7.28
C VAL A 83 -7.49 4.72 8.38
N ILE A 84 -7.17 5.97 8.05
CA ILE A 84 -7.33 7.11 8.95
C ILE A 84 -7.88 8.26 8.10
N LEU A 85 -8.93 8.91 8.60
CA LEU A 85 -9.43 10.18 8.07
C LEU A 85 -9.02 11.25 9.07
N TYR A 86 -8.31 12.28 8.62
CA TYR A 86 -7.82 13.34 9.49
C TYR A 86 -7.91 14.68 8.76
N LYS A 87 -8.65 15.64 9.34
CA LYS A 87 -8.91 16.96 8.73
C LYS A 87 -9.39 16.86 7.27
N GLY A 88 -10.29 15.92 6.98
CA GLY A 88 -10.81 15.67 5.62
C GLY A 88 -9.87 14.90 4.68
N LYS A 89 -8.63 14.60 5.10
CA LYS A 89 -7.63 13.91 4.29
C LYS A 89 -7.56 12.43 4.62
N HIS A 90 -7.46 11.59 3.58
CA HIS A 90 -7.30 10.15 3.75
C HIS A 90 -5.83 9.76 3.88
N ILE A 91 -5.52 9.03 4.96
CA ILE A 91 -4.30 8.23 5.06
C ILE A 91 -4.66 6.81 4.67
N CYS A 92 -4.01 6.34 3.62
CA CYS A 92 -4.23 5.04 3.03
C CYS A 92 -3.07 4.09 3.32
N ARG A 93 -3.36 2.80 3.23
CA ARG A 93 -2.35 1.73 3.21
C ARG A 93 -2.57 0.79 2.05
N SER A 94 -1.51 0.14 1.61
CA SER A 94 -1.57 -0.92 0.60
C SER A 94 -0.28 -1.76 0.55
N ALA A 95 -0.21 -2.71 -0.38
CA ALA A 95 1.06 -3.29 -0.84
C ALA A 95 1.64 -2.50 -2.04
N THR A 96 2.84 -2.84 -2.49
CA THR A 96 3.36 -2.31 -3.77
C THR A 96 2.68 -2.96 -4.98
N LEU A 97 3.02 -2.47 -6.18
CA LEU A 97 2.43 -2.92 -7.43
C LEU A 97 2.76 -4.40 -7.71
N ALA A 98 1.75 -5.19 -8.09
CA ALA A 98 1.91 -6.61 -8.43
C ALA A 98 2.79 -6.80 -9.67
N GLY A 99 3.71 -7.76 -9.62
CA GLY A 99 4.54 -8.13 -10.79
C GLY A 99 3.77 -8.94 -11.84
N TRP A 100 4.43 -9.19 -12.99
CA TRP A 100 3.90 -9.98 -14.11
C TRP A 100 3.40 -11.35 -13.67
N GLY A 101 4.24 -12.16 -13.05
CA GLY A 101 3.86 -13.53 -12.65
C GLY A 101 2.64 -13.59 -11.72
N GLU A 102 2.46 -12.58 -10.86
CA GLU A 102 1.31 -12.51 -9.97
C GLU A 102 0.04 -12.06 -10.71
N LEU A 103 0.14 -11.11 -11.64
CA LEU A 103 -1.02 -10.66 -12.43
C LEU A 103 -1.51 -11.77 -13.36
N TYR A 104 -0.61 -12.47 -14.06
CA TYR A 104 -0.98 -13.59 -14.93
C TYR A 104 -1.46 -14.81 -14.14
N GLY A 105 -0.76 -15.18 -13.07
CA GLY A 105 -1.18 -16.31 -12.22
C GLY A 105 -2.60 -16.12 -11.67
N ARG A 106 -3.00 -14.88 -11.37
CA ARG A 106 -4.37 -14.57 -10.95
C ARG A 106 -5.36 -14.39 -12.10
N THR A 107 -4.94 -13.82 -13.21
CA THR A 107 -5.82 -13.58 -14.37
C THR A 107 -6.11 -14.88 -15.11
N GLY A 108 -5.13 -15.79 -15.22
CA GLY A 108 -5.33 -17.15 -15.73
C GLY A 108 -6.26 -17.98 -14.84
N TYR A 109 -6.19 -17.82 -13.51
CA TYR A 109 -7.17 -18.43 -12.61
C TYR A 109 -8.57 -17.82 -12.79
N ASN A 110 -8.70 -16.50 -12.89
CA ASN A 110 -10.00 -15.89 -13.12
C ASN A 110 -10.58 -16.27 -14.50
N TYR A 111 -9.78 -16.32 -15.57
CA TYR A 111 -10.20 -16.68 -16.92
C TYR A 111 -10.67 -18.15 -17.02
N ILE A 112 -10.02 -19.07 -16.31
CA ILE A 112 -10.40 -20.49 -16.28
C ILE A 112 -11.67 -20.75 -15.45
N PHE A 113 -11.97 -19.91 -14.44
CA PHE A 113 -13.09 -20.14 -13.52
C PHE A 113 -14.28 -19.18 -13.70
N SER A 114 -14.17 -18.10 -14.47
CA SER A 114 -15.30 -17.29 -14.91
C SER A 114 -15.87 -17.84 -16.21
N GLY A 115 -16.67 -18.92 -16.10
CA GLY A 115 -17.31 -19.55 -17.25
C GLY A 115 -18.16 -18.60 -18.08
N GLY A 116 -17.99 -18.66 -19.40
CA GLY A 116 -18.78 -17.91 -20.37
C GLY A 116 -18.35 -18.14 -21.82
N SER A 117 -18.85 -19.26 -22.39
CA SER A 117 -19.15 -19.56 -23.80
C SER A 117 -18.06 -19.48 -24.89
N ASP A 118 -17.75 -20.68 -25.38
CA ASP A 118 -17.52 -21.14 -26.76
C ASP A 118 -16.32 -20.69 -27.60
N ASP A 119 -15.72 -21.75 -28.16
CA ASP A 119 -14.90 -21.88 -29.37
C ASP A 119 -13.45 -21.40 -29.35
N ALA A 120 -12.52 -22.33 -29.06
CA ALA A 120 -11.42 -22.67 -29.96
C ALA A 120 -10.54 -23.79 -29.37
N TRP A 121 -10.84 -25.03 -29.75
CA TRP A 121 -9.79 -26.03 -29.94
C TRP A 121 -9.21 -25.80 -31.33
N ALA A 122 -7.97 -25.34 -31.42
CA ALA A 122 -7.14 -25.53 -32.62
C ALA A 122 -5.66 -25.34 -32.26
N ASP A 123 -4.95 -26.47 -32.32
CA ASP A 123 -3.59 -26.67 -32.79
C ASP A 123 -2.45 -25.82 -32.20
N ALA A 124 -1.65 -26.51 -31.40
CA ALA A 124 -0.25 -26.19 -31.19
C ALA A 124 0.52 -26.38 -32.50
N GLU A 125 0.97 -25.27 -33.10
CA GLU A 125 2.21 -25.13 -33.90
C GLU A 125 2.15 -23.81 -34.69
N ASP A 126 2.68 -22.71 -34.13
CA ASP A 126 3.62 -21.83 -34.85
C ASP A 126 4.21 -20.75 -33.91
N VAL A 127 5.50 -20.87 -33.59
CA VAL A 127 6.21 -19.96 -32.68
C VAL A 127 7.01 -18.97 -33.51
N SER A 128 6.39 -17.89 -33.99
CA SER A 128 7.15 -16.69 -34.42
C SER A 128 6.36 -15.37 -34.52
N GLU A 129 5.03 -15.36 -34.64
CA GLU A 129 4.24 -14.11 -34.74
C GLU A 129 3.41 -13.73 -33.49
N GLU A 130 3.13 -14.68 -32.60
CA GLU A 130 2.32 -14.46 -31.38
C GLU A 130 3.00 -13.52 -30.37
N ASP A 131 4.33 -13.39 -30.40
CA ASP A 131 5.11 -12.68 -29.40
C ASP A 131 4.89 -11.15 -29.41
N SER A 132 4.51 -10.58 -30.56
CA SER A 132 4.24 -9.15 -30.71
C SER A 132 2.82 -8.77 -30.32
N ALA A 133 1.83 -9.60 -30.70
CA ALA A 133 0.44 -9.45 -30.30
C ALA A 133 0.26 -9.70 -28.80
N PHE A 134 0.96 -10.70 -28.26
CA PHE A 134 0.99 -11.01 -26.84
C PHE A 134 1.59 -9.85 -26.03
N ARG A 135 2.77 -9.32 -26.41
CA ARG A 135 3.35 -8.12 -25.76
C ARG A 135 2.46 -6.88 -25.79
N ASN A 136 1.65 -6.71 -26.85
CA ASN A 136 0.70 -5.61 -26.96
C ASN A 136 -0.53 -5.81 -26.06
N ALA A 137 -1.09 -7.02 -26.00
CA ALA A 137 -2.20 -7.35 -25.09
C ALA A 137 -1.77 -7.23 -23.61
N ASP A 138 -0.54 -7.65 -23.33
CA ASP A 138 0.16 -7.55 -22.06
C ASP A 138 0.30 -6.10 -21.58
N SER A 139 0.77 -5.20 -22.45
CA SER A 139 0.87 -3.76 -22.13
C SER A 139 -0.51 -3.16 -21.85
N GLN A 140 -1.52 -3.50 -22.66
CA GLN A 140 -2.88 -3.00 -22.50
C GLN A 140 -3.53 -3.47 -21.18
N LEU A 141 -3.29 -4.72 -20.78
CA LEU A 141 -3.77 -5.24 -19.49
C LEU A 141 -3.16 -4.48 -18.32
N PHE A 142 -1.84 -4.25 -18.36
CA PHE A 142 -1.14 -3.49 -17.32
C PHE A 142 -1.66 -2.05 -17.24
N ASP A 143 -1.79 -1.37 -18.37
CA ASP A 143 -2.27 0.01 -18.39
C ASP A 143 -3.71 0.11 -17.89
N LYS A 144 -4.55 -0.87 -18.21
CA LYS A 144 -5.91 -0.97 -17.67
C LYS A 144 -5.89 -1.14 -16.15
N VAL A 145 -5.18 -2.15 -15.63
CA VAL A 145 -5.14 -2.47 -14.19
C VAL A 145 -4.53 -1.32 -13.38
N ARG A 146 -3.42 -0.74 -13.87
CA ARG A 146 -2.77 0.43 -13.24
C ARG A 146 -3.63 1.67 -13.34
N GLY A 147 -4.33 1.86 -14.46
CA GLY A 147 -5.31 2.94 -14.61
C GLY A 147 -6.45 2.84 -13.59
N HIS A 148 -6.88 1.64 -13.21
CA HIS A 148 -7.86 1.45 -12.12
C HIS A 148 -7.28 1.80 -10.74
N ASP A 149 -6.03 1.44 -10.46
CA ASP A 149 -5.33 1.83 -9.21
C ASP A 149 -5.18 3.35 -9.10
N ILE A 150 -4.76 4.01 -10.19
CA ILE A 150 -4.62 5.48 -10.25
C ILE A 150 -5.96 6.17 -10.05
N LYS A 151 -7.04 5.64 -10.64
CA LYS A 151 -8.40 6.16 -10.42
C LYS A 151 -8.82 6.06 -8.96
N LEU A 152 -8.49 4.96 -8.28
CA LEU A 152 -8.77 4.79 -6.86
C LEU A 152 -7.95 5.78 -6.01
N LEU A 153 -6.64 5.91 -6.28
CA LEU A 153 -5.76 6.86 -5.59
C LEU A 153 -6.29 8.30 -5.70
N ARG A 154 -6.62 8.73 -6.91
CA ARG A 154 -7.19 10.07 -7.17
C ARG A 154 -8.55 10.26 -6.50
N TYR A 155 -9.38 9.21 -6.47
CA TYR A 155 -10.68 9.27 -5.80
C TYR A 155 -10.58 9.44 -4.28
N LEU A 156 -9.52 8.90 -3.67
CA LEU A 156 -9.19 9.08 -2.26
C LEU A 156 -8.35 10.35 -2.00
N SER A 157 -8.22 11.23 -3.00
CA SER A 157 -7.40 12.44 -2.97
C SER A 157 -5.94 12.19 -2.58
N VAL A 158 -5.40 10.99 -2.85
CA VAL A 158 -3.99 10.69 -2.54
C VAL A 158 -3.10 11.48 -3.49
N ARG A 159 -2.18 12.27 -2.94
CA ARG A 159 -1.12 12.96 -3.68
C ARG A 159 0.25 12.40 -3.35
N TYR A 160 0.46 12.06 -2.08
CA TYR A 160 1.74 11.63 -1.55
C TYR A 160 1.79 10.11 -1.43
N ILE A 161 2.76 9.48 -2.08
CA ILE A 161 2.99 8.03 -2.01
C ILE A 161 4.31 7.78 -1.29
N CYS A 162 4.23 7.25 -0.08
CA CYS A 162 5.35 6.99 0.80
C CYS A 162 5.76 5.52 0.68
N ASP A 163 6.85 5.28 -0.04
CA ASP A 163 7.40 3.96 -0.30
C ASP A 163 8.50 3.61 0.70
N LEU A 164 8.23 2.62 1.54
CA LEU A 164 9.15 2.13 2.56
C LEU A 164 10.13 1.06 2.05
N MET A 165 10.08 0.69 0.77
CA MET A 165 10.98 -0.33 0.20
C MET A 165 12.42 0.17 0.12
N VAL A 166 13.33 -0.65 0.65
CA VAL A 166 14.80 -0.50 0.48
C VAL A 166 15.25 -0.97 -0.91
N GLU A 167 14.35 -1.66 -1.63
CA GLU A 167 14.58 -2.13 -2.99
C GLU A 167 13.60 -1.48 -4.00
N ASN A 168 13.97 -1.40 -5.26
CA ASN A 168 13.10 -0.93 -6.35
C ASN A 168 12.10 -2.01 -6.77
N LYS A 169 12.56 -3.27 -6.77
CA LYS A 169 11.78 -4.46 -7.08
C LYS A 169 12.15 -5.56 -6.11
N LYS A 170 11.16 -6.27 -5.57
CA LYS A 170 11.43 -7.44 -4.74
C LYS A 170 11.59 -8.67 -5.62
N VAL A 171 12.73 -9.35 -5.48
CA VAL A 171 12.98 -10.66 -6.09
C VAL A 171 12.70 -11.76 -5.05
N LYS A 172 12.01 -12.82 -5.47
CA LYS A 172 11.90 -14.09 -4.73
C LYS A 172 12.12 -15.24 -5.69
N PHE A 173 12.98 -16.19 -5.32
CA PHE A 173 13.29 -17.37 -6.15
C PHE A 173 13.68 -16.99 -7.60
N GLY A 174 14.45 -15.91 -7.77
CA GLY A 174 14.87 -15.40 -9.08
C GLY A 174 13.81 -14.61 -9.86
N LEU A 175 12.58 -14.47 -9.34
CA LEU A 175 11.47 -13.77 -10.02
C LEU A 175 11.13 -12.44 -9.34
N ASN A 176 10.90 -11.40 -10.15
CA ASN A 176 10.36 -10.12 -9.69
C ASN A 176 8.90 -10.28 -9.28
N VAL A 177 8.63 -10.24 -7.97
CA VAL A 177 7.27 -10.43 -7.43
C VAL A 177 6.50 -9.13 -7.28
N THR A 178 7.19 -8.01 -7.05
CA THR A 178 6.56 -6.69 -6.93
C THR A 178 7.54 -5.57 -7.29
N SER A 179 7.00 -4.42 -7.67
CA SER A 179 7.77 -3.21 -8.00
C SER A 179 7.18 -1.99 -7.31
N SER A 180 8.05 -1.05 -6.95
CA SER A 180 7.64 0.29 -6.53
C SER A 180 7.18 1.14 -7.70
N GLU A 181 6.25 2.06 -7.44
CA GLU A 181 5.80 3.14 -8.31
C GLU A 181 6.99 3.97 -8.83
N LYS A 182 8.08 4.09 -8.03
CA LYS A 182 9.27 4.89 -8.38
C LYS A 182 10.05 4.36 -9.58
N VAL A 183 9.86 3.10 -9.96
CA VAL A 183 10.50 2.47 -11.13
C VAL A 183 9.50 2.09 -12.21
N ASP A 184 8.33 2.76 -12.23
CA ASP A 184 7.37 2.62 -13.33
C ASP A 184 7.92 3.27 -14.61
N LYS A 185 8.37 2.44 -15.56
CA LYS A 185 8.92 2.90 -16.84
C LYS A 185 7.93 3.70 -17.68
N ALA A 186 6.64 3.43 -17.53
CA ALA A 186 5.58 4.12 -18.24
C ALA A 186 5.18 5.46 -17.58
N GLN A 187 5.80 5.82 -16.45
CA GLN A 187 5.56 7.08 -15.73
C GLN A 187 4.07 7.32 -15.40
N ARG A 188 3.28 6.25 -15.21
CA ARG A 188 1.83 6.36 -14.97
C ARG A 188 1.50 7.02 -13.64
N TYR A 189 2.44 6.94 -12.69
CA TYR A 189 2.33 7.53 -11.36
C TYR A 189 3.06 8.88 -11.23
N ALA A 190 3.53 9.48 -12.32
CA ALA A 190 4.31 10.73 -12.28
C ALA A 190 3.54 11.95 -11.73
N ASP A 191 2.20 11.93 -11.81
CA ASP A 191 1.36 13.00 -11.24
C ASP A 191 1.31 12.97 -9.70
N PHE A 192 1.74 11.86 -9.08
CA PHE A 192 1.82 11.75 -7.63
C PHE A 192 3.21 12.19 -7.15
N THR A 193 3.26 12.74 -5.94
CA THR A 193 4.52 13.01 -5.27
C THR A 193 5.02 11.72 -4.63
N LEU A 194 5.98 11.06 -5.27
CA LEU A 194 6.60 9.83 -4.77
C LEU A 194 7.70 10.18 -3.76
N LEU A 195 7.62 9.59 -2.57
CA LEU A 195 8.64 9.68 -1.52
C LEU A 195 9.28 8.31 -1.35
N SER A 196 10.54 8.18 -1.76
CA SER A 196 11.36 7.00 -1.46
C SER A 196 11.94 7.20 -0.07
N ILE A 197 11.35 6.54 0.92
CA ILE A 197 11.77 6.60 2.33
C ILE A 197 12.13 5.18 2.81
N PRO A 198 13.25 4.62 2.31
CA PRO A 198 13.59 3.22 2.51
C PRO A 198 13.70 2.91 4.00
N TYR A 199 12.99 1.89 4.46
CA TYR A 199 12.96 1.52 5.87
C TYR A 199 13.23 0.01 6.02
N PRO A 200 14.09 -0.41 6.97
CA PRO A 200 14.42 -1.81 7.21
C PRO A 200 13.20 -2.66 7.56
N GLY A 201 13.10 -3.87 7.00
CA GLY A 201 11.99 -4.80 7.26
C GLY A 201 12.22 -5.77 8.44
N CYS A 202 11.29 -6.70 8.64
CA CYS A 202 11.26 -7.71 9.71
C CYS A 202 12.54 -8.55 9.84
N GLU A 203 13.34 -8.61 8.79
CA GLU A 203 14.63 -9.30 8.75
C GLU A 203 15.68 -8.63 9.67
N PHE A 204 15.55 -7.32 9.95
CA PHE A 204 16.26 -6.61 11.04
C PHE A 204 15.73 -6.96 12.42
N PHE A 205 14.51 -7.49 12.49
CA PHE A 205 13.90 -7.81 13.76
C PHE A 205 14.47 -9.11 14.35
N ARG A 206 15.29 -9.85 13.59
CA ARG A 206 16.13 -10.90 14.18
C ARG A 206 17.16 -10.27 15.11
N GLU A 207 17.93 -9.30 14.63
CA GLU A 207 18.90 -8.56 15.46
C GLU A 207 18.20 -7.75 16.56
N TYR A 208 17.02 -7.19 16.29
CA TYR A 208 16.18 -6.57 17.32
C TYR A 208 15.77 -7.55 18.41
N LYS A 209 15.33 -8.76 18.04
CA LYS A 209 14.96 -9.82 18.99
C LYS A 209 16.18 -10.31 19.78
N ASP A 210 17.33 -10.45 19.12
CA ASP A 210 18.59 -10.86 19.76
C ASP A 210 19.10 -9.79 20.74
N ARG A 211 18.62 -8.54 20.62
CA ARG A 211 18.86 -7.43 21.54
C ARG A 211 17.70 -7.14 22.50
N ASP A 212 16.90 -8.17 22.82
CA ASP A 212 15.77 -8.06 23.74
C ASP A 212 14.81 -6.92 23.38
N TYR A 213 14.53 -6.76 22.09
CA TYR A 213 13.63 -5.74 21.56
C TYR A 213 14.06 -4.29 21.88
N THR A 214 15.37 -4.04 21.96
CA THR A 214 15.96 -2.69 22.08
C THR A 214 16.37 -2.15 20.71
N ALA A 215 15.82 -1.00 20.31
CA ALA A 215 16.03 -0.41 18.98
C ALA A 215 17.16 0.63 18.96
N GLU A 216 17.52 1.16 20.13
CA GLU A 216 18.57 2.16 20.32
C GLU A 216 19.93 1.60 19.88
N GLY A 217 20.62 2.36 19.02
CA GLY A 217 21.90 1.97 18.45
C GLY A 217 21.83 0.81 17.44
N LEU A 218 20.64 0.38 17.00
CA LEU A 218 20.50 -0.54 15.86
C LEU A 218 20.54 0.23 14.55
N ILE A 219 21.65 0.09 13.82
CA ILE A 219 21.86 0.73 12.52
C ILE A 219 21.73 -0.31 11.42
N PHE A 220 20.88 -0.03 10.43
CA PHE A 220 20.74 -0.89 9.26
C PHE A 220 22.03 -0.88 8.43
N ASN A 221 22.53 -2.06 8.04
CA ASN A 221 23.61 -2.15 7.06
C ASN A 221 23.09 -1.82 5.65
N TRP A 222 23.34 -0.60 5.19
CA TRP A 222 22.93 -0.11 3.87
C TRP A 222 23.77 -0.64 2.70
N LYS A 223 24.87 -1.35 2.97
CA LYS A 223 25.79 -1.88 1.93
C LYS A 223 25.38 -3.27 1.42
N GLN A 224 24.10 -3.60 1.53
CA GLN A 224 23.56 -4.90 1.11
C GLN A 224 23.22 -4.87 -0.38
N ASP A 225 23.51 -5.94 -1.11
CA ASP A 225 23.34 -5.98 -2.58
C ASP A 225 21.89 -5.77 -3.06
N TYR A 226 20.91 -6.06 -2.21
CA TYR A 226 19.49 -5.86 -2.51
C TYR A 226 19.02 -4.42 -2.25
N VAL A 227 19.85 -3.55 -1.66
CA VAL A 227 19.50 -2.17 -1.37
C VAL A 227 19.86 -1.29 -2.56
N ASP A 228 18.84 -0.97 -3.37
CA ASP A 228 19.00 -0.16 -4.59
C ASP A 228 18.02 1.03 -4.65
N ALA A 229 17.29 1.29 -3.57
CA ALA A 229 16.40 2.44 -3.46
C ALA A 229 16.95 3.50 -2.48
N PRO A 230 17.57 4.59 -2.98
CA PRO A 230 18.04 5.66 -2.12
C PRO A 230 16.88 6.45 -1.53
N LEU A 231 17.15 7.15 -0.42
CA LEU A 231 16.26 8.18 0.10
C LEU A 231 16.07 9.27 -0.96
N SER A 232 14.82 9.58 -1.27
CA SER A 232 14.46 10.66 -2.20
C SER A 232 13.16 11.30 -1.75
N ILE A 233 13.25 12.56 -1.31
CA ILE A 233 12.12 13.36 -0.82
C ILE A 233 12.22 14.74 -1.47
N PRO A 234 11.12 15.29 -2.02
CA PRO A 234 11.13 16.66 -2.53
C PRO A 234 11.55 17.66 -1.45
N VAL A 235 12.47 18.56 -1.79
CA VAL A 235 13.04 19.55 -0.85
C VAL A 235 11.96 20.36 -0.15
N SER A 236 10.89 20.73 -0.87
CA SER A 236 9.75 21.48 -0.32
C SER A 236 9.06 20.81 0.88
N LEU A 237 9.17 19.48 1.01
CA LEU A 237 8.59 18.72 2.13
C LEU A 237 9.56 18.57 3.31
N THR A 238 10.83 18.91 3.13
CA THR A 238 11.89 18.72 4.14
C THR A 238 12.28 20.02 4.86
N GLN A 239 12.02 21.18 4.25
CA GLN A 239 12.51 22.49 4.71
C GLN A 239 12.10 22.82 6.16
N SER A 240 10.90 22.44 6.58
CA SER A 240 10.37 22.75 7.90
C SER A 240 10.83 21.80 9.02
N LEU A 241 11.46 20.67 8.68
CA LEU A 241 11.67 19.58 9.64
C LEU A 241 12.98 19.66 10.40
N ASN A 242 13.93 20.50 9.97
CA ASN A 242 15.27 20.63 10.56
C ASN A 242 15.96 19.26 10.79
N ILE A 243 15.87 18.38 9.79
CA ILE A 243 16.48 17.04 9.79
C ILE A 243 17.53 17.02 8.68
N ASP A 244 18.73 16.55 9.00
CA ASP A 244 19.76 16.30 8.00
C ASP A 244 19.55 14.93 7.32
N TRP A 245 18.77 14.94 6.24
CA TRP A 245 18.43 13.74 5.47
C TRP A 245 19.63 13.06 4.81
N SER A 246 20.77 13.73 4.66
CA SER A 246 21.96 13.12 4.06
C SER A 246 22.56 12.02 4.95
N GLU A 247 22.34 12.12 6.26
CA GLU A 247 22.80 11.19 7.29
C GLU A 247 21.85 10.00 7.50
N TYR A 248 20.85 9.77 6.65
CA TYR A 248 19.85 8.73 6.89
C TYR A 248 20.43 7.31 7.04
N GLN A 249 21.61 7.07 6.49
CA GLN A 249 22.29 5.79 6.58
C GLN A 249 23.01 5.56 7.92
N SER A 250 23.29 6.63 8.67
CA SER A 250 23.95 6.57 9.98
C SER A 250 22.97 6.54 11.15
N TRP A 251 21.69 6.84 10.89
CA TRP A 251 20.64 6.81 11.91
C TRP A 251 20.41 5.41 12.45
N ASP A 252 20.20 5.33 13.77
CA ASP A 252 19.61 4.14 14.36
C ASP A 252 18.12 4.04 14.05
N LEU A 253 17.54 2.87 14.35
CA LEU A 253 16.15 2.57 14.02
C LEU A 253 15.17 3.53 14.71
N VAL A 254 15.48 3.99 15.93
CA VAL A 254 14.63 4.94 16.66
C VAL A 254 14.62 6.28 15.95
N GLN A 255 15.79 6.84 15.66
CA GLN A 255 15.94 8.12 14.98
C GLN A 255 15.33 8.08 13.58
N GLN A 256 15.57 7.00 12.81
CA GLN A 256 14.98 6.83 11.49
C GLN A 256 13.45 6.79 11.55
N THR A 257 12.88 6.05 12.51
CA THR A 257 11.43 5.97 12.70
C THR A 257 10.84 7.33 13.06
N GLN A 258 11.46 8.06 13.99
CA GLN A 258 11.02 9.40 14.40
C GLN A 258 11.07 10.40 13.24
N ASN A 259 12.15 10.40 12.46
CA ASN A 259 12.32 11.31 11.33
C ASN A 259 11.27 11.06 10.24
N TYR A 260 11.03 9.80 9.89
CA TYR A 260 9.99 9.46 8.91
C TYR A 260 8.59 9.75 9.44
N LEU A 261 8.32 9.51 10.73
CA LEU A 261 7.04 9.86 11.34
C LEU A 261 6.80 11.37 11.33
N LYS A 262 7.81 12.19 11.67
CA LYS A 262 7.75 13.66 11.57
C LYS A 262 7.44 14.12 10.15
N LEU A 263 8.07 13.51 9.15
CA LEU A 263 7.78 13.78 7.74
C LEU A 263 6.32 13.48 7.38
N LEU A 264 5.81 12.29 7.72
CA LEU A 264 4.42 11.92 7.43
C LEU A 264 3.41 12.83 8.14
N ILE A 265 3.68 13.21 9.40
CA ILE A 265 2.85 14.14 10.18
C ILE A 265 2.90 15.54 9.58
N SER A 266 4.06 16.02 9.12
CA SER A 266 4.19 17.31 8.45
C SER A 266 3.44 17.33 7.13
N ILE A 267 3.51 16.24 6.35
CA ILE A 267 2.78 16.11 5.08
C ILE A 267 1.28 16.12 5.33
N ILE A 268 0.74 15.34 6.27
CA ILE A 268 -0.71 15.32 6.48
C ILE A 268 -1.24 16.65 7.06
N ASN A 269 -0.41 17.40 7.80
CA ASN A 269 -0.75 18.72 8.33
C ASN A 269 -0.46 19.90 7.39
N SER A 270 -0.04 19.65 6.14
CA SER A 270 0.04 20.69 5.10
C SER A 270 -1.30 21.42 4.90
N ASP A 271 -1.27 22.59 4.26
CA ASP A 271 -2.49 23.35 3.96
C ASP A 271 -3.25 22.85 2.71
N ASP A 272 -2.76 21.82 2.02
CA ASP A 272 -3.48 21.25 0.85
C ASP A 272 -4.51 20.19 1.27
N ASP A 273 -5.49 19.88 0.43
CA ASP A 273 -6.52 18.87 0.73
C ASP A 273 -6.09 17.43 0.38
N SER A 274 -4.78 17.17 0.36
CA SER A 274 -4.23 15.94 -0.20
C SER A 274 -4.01 14.84 0.85
N GLY A 275 -4.45 13.64 0.52
CA GLY A 275 -4.18 12.42 1.28
C GLY A 275 -2.79 11.85 1.02
N LEU A 276 -2.43 10.86 1.85
CA LEU A 276 -1.16 10.14 1.75
C LEU A 276 -1.39 8.63 1.70
N LEU A 277 -0.56 7.91 0.96
CA LEU A 277 -0.50 6.45 0.97
C LEU A 277 0.83 6.01 1.60
N VAL A 278 0.78 5.11 2.58
CA VAL A 278 1.96 4.39 3.08
C VAL A 278 1.93 2.95 2.59
N HIS A 279 3.00 2.48 1.96
CA HIS A 279 3.10 1.09 1.54
C HIS A 279 4.52 0.53 1.65
N CYS A 280 4.62 -0.80 1.55
CA CYS A 280 5.85 -1.55 1.42
C CYS A 280 5.53 -2.89 0.73
N ILE A 281 6.51 -3.57 0.13
CA ILE A 281 6.41 -4.88 -0.58
C ILE A 281 5.03 -5.54 -0.52
N SER A 282 4.75 -6.24 0.58
CA SER A 282 3.49 -6.95 0.81
C SER A 282 2.56 -6.20 1.76
N GLY A 283 3.00 -5.09 2.35
CA GLY A 283 2.25 -4.25 3.30
C GLY A 283 2.07 -4.86 4.70
N TRP A 284 2.83 -5.90 5.08
CA TRP A 284 2.59 -6.68 6.31
C TRP A 284 3.39 -6.23 7.53
N ASP A 285 4.47 -5.48 7.34
CA ASP A 285 5.47 -5.25 8.37
C ASP A 285 5.63 -3.74 8.64
N ARG A 286 6.40 -3.06 7.79
CA ARG A 286 6.66 -1.62 7.86
C ARG A 286 5.39 -0.78 7.78
N THR A 287 4.47 -1.14 6.89
CA THR A 287 3.22 -0.38 6.70
C THR A 287 2.34 -0.36 7.97
N PRO A 288 1.96 -1.50 8.60
CA PRO A 288 1.27 -1.48 9.88
C PRO A 288 1.96 -0.68 10.98
N LEU A 289 3.30 -0.75 11.08
CA LEU A 289 4.07 0.01 12.07
C LEU A 289 3.80 1.52 11.91
N PHE A 290 4.06 2.07 10.72
CA PHE A 290 3.87 3.50 10.47
C PHE A 290 2.40 3.94 10.56
N ILE A 291 1.46 3.13 10.09
CA ILE A 291 0.03 3.43 10.24
C ILE A 291 -0.38 3.47 11.72
N SER A 292 0.14 2.56 12.55
CA SER A 292 -0.17 2.54 13.99
C SER A 292 0.45 3.74 14.70
N LEU A 293 1.71 4.08 14.38
CA LEU A 293 2.38 5.26 14.93
C LEU A 293 1.68 6.56 14.52
N LEU A 294 1.27 6.68 13.25
CA LEU A 294 0.46 7.81 12.79
C LEU A 294 -0.87 7.90 13.54
N ARG A 295 -1.57 6.77 13.72
CA ARG A 295 -2.84 6.73 14.46
C ARG A 295 -2.67 7.28 15.88
N LEU A 296 -1.65 6.79 16.60
CA LEU A 296 -1.37 7.21 17.97
C LEU A 296 -0.96 8.69 18.03
N SER A 297 -0.13 9.13 17.09
CA SER A 297 0.40 10.50 17.09
C SER A 297 -0.63 11.56 16.69
N LEU A 298 -1.58 11.22 15.82
CA LEU A 298 -2.66 12.13 15.41
C LEU A 298 -3.80 12.18 16.45
N TRP A 299 -3.86 11.18 17.33
CA TRP A 299 -4.81 11.14 18.43
C TRP A 299 -4.33 11.93 19.65
N ALA A 300 -3.01 11.92 19.90
CA ALA A 300 -2.35 12.73 20.93
C ALA A 300 -2.38 14.23 20.60
#